data_AF-A0A957FR98-F1
#
_entry.id   AF-A0A957FR98-F1
#
_cell.length_a   1.000
_cell.length_b   1.000
_cell.length_c   1.000
_cell.angle_alpha   90.00
_cell.angle_beta   90.00
_cell.angle_gamma   90.00
#
_symmetry.space_group_name_H-M   'P 1'
#
loop_
_entity.id
_entity.type
_entity.pdbx_description
1 polymer ?
#
loop_
_entity_poly.entity_id
_entity_poly.type
_entity_poly.pdbx_seq_one_letter_code
_entity_poly.pdbx_strand_id
1 'polypeptide(L)'
;MLPSKRFLPLFCLLLFTAVFAPALAAQESPTSITLIGSLAEALGCDGENDAACAASQLLFDETHQLWLAEFEVPAGVYAYTAVVNNDPNQPLSDPITLQLDSNQTITIWYVPQTGWLADSVNKILANVPGSYQGELGCPNTMLSTDENDWSPDCLQTILQDPDNDNIYEFRTTAVPAGSYEAKVAVNQSWATNYGEGGAPGGANIAFIVPKDNAEVLFSWDAETQIMTIFAEGAPKGNLGEAAAYWPTADTILTPLTPDNGRVFELIVSLDASLELTEDGVVGGMRYPLTVDPEGVPASVLDKFPHLAGLTALSLPSDALERVPEILRGQAIFSATEADGTPLEATGLQLPGV
;
A
#
# COMPACT_ATOMS: atom_id res chain seq x y z
N MET A 1 -21.81 82.96 31.26
CA MET A 1 -20.73 82.03 31.66
C MET A 1 -21.38 80.70 32.02
N LEU A 2 -21.48 79.79 31.05
CA LEU A 2 -21.93 78.40 31.20
C LEU A 2 -20.72 77.48 30.95
N PRO A 3 -20.57 76.35 31.65
CA PRO A 3 -19.37 75.52 31.55
C PRO A 3 -19.38 74.64 30.30
N SER A 4 -18.21 74.54 29.67
CA SER A 4 -17.93 73.75 28.47
C SER A 4 -17.88 72.24 28.78
N LYS A 5 -18.56 71.45 27.94
CA LYS A 5 -18.52 69.98 27.95
C LYS A 5 -17.20 69.50 27.38
N ARG A 6 -16.45 68.68 28.14
CA ARG A 6 -15.26 67.96 27.67
C ARG A 6 -15.70 66.64 27.01
N PHE A 7 -15.34 66.47 25.74
CA PHE A 7 -15.43 65.21 25.00
C PHE A 7 -14.23 64.32 25.37
N LEU A 8 -14.48 63.05 25.71
CA LEU A 8 -13.48 62.01 25.95
C LEU A 8 -13.50 61.07 24.73
N PRO A 9 -12.36 60.71 24.11
CA PRO A 9 -12.35 59.84 22.95
C PRO A 9 -12.48 58.37 23.36
N LEU A 10 -13.34 57.65 22.66
CA LEU A 10 -13.60 56.22 22.82
C LEU A 10 -12.44 55.43 22.17
N PHE A 11 -11.60 54.79 22.97
CA PHE A 11 -10.54 53.90 22.49
C PHE A 11 -11.16 52.53 22.18
N CYS A 12 -11.29 52.20 20.89
CA CYS A 12 -11.84 50.94 20.42
C CYS A 12 -10.77 49.83 20.58
N LEU A 13 -10.91 49.00 21.62
CA LEU A 13 -10.03 47.87 21.89
C LEU A 13 -10.40 46.71 20.94
N LEU A 14 -9.61 46.53 19.88
CA LEU A 14 -9.69 45.36 18.99
C LEU A 14 -9.25 44.10 19.78
N LEU A 15 -10.21 43.28 20.17
CA LEU A 15 -9.96 41.92 20.67
C LEU A 15 -9.50 41.05 19.50
N PHE A 16 -8.22 40.72 19.46
CA PHE A 16 -7.67 39.67 18.61
C PHE A 16 -8.05 38.31 19.23
N THR A 17 -9.09 37.66 18.71
CA THR A 17 -9.38 36.26 19.05
C THR A 17 -8.33 35.39 18.39
N ALA A 18 -7.37 34.89 19.16
CA ALA A 18 -6.47 33.85 18.71
C ALA A 18 -7.29 32.60 18.38
N VAL A 19 -7.37 32.25 17.09
CA VAL A 19 -7.89 30.96 16.64
C VAL A 19 -6.85 29.93 17.03
N PHE A 20 -7.07 29.22 18.14
CA PHE A 20 -6.31 28.02 18.46
C PHE A 20 -6.74 26.95 17.45
N ALA A 21 -5.89 26.70 16.45
CA ALA A 21 -5.95 25.45 15.71
C ALA A 21 -5.68 24.31 16.71
N PRO A 22 -6.48 23.23 16.73
CA PRO A 22 -6.14 22.08 17.54
C PRO A 22 -4.83 21.51 16.99
N ALA A 23 -3.80 21.42 17.83
CA ALA A 23 -2.67 20.57 17.54
C ALA A 23 -3.19 19.13 17.43
N LEU A 24 -2.99 18.48 16.29
CA LEU A 24 -3.03 17.02 16.27
C LEU A 24 -2.06 16.55 17.37
N ALA A 25 -2.57 15.80 18.35
CA ALA A 25 -1.69 15.16 19.31
C ALA A 25 -0.77 14.22 18.52
N ALA A 26 0.54 14.45 18.57
CA ALA A 26 1.50 13.46 18.14
C ALA A 26 1.27 12.22 19.01
N GLN A 27 0.92 11.10 18.38
CA GLN A 27 0.87 9.82 19.08
C GLN A 27 2.30 9.52 19.55
N GLU A 28 2.51 9.39 20.87
CA GLU A 28 3.81 9.03 21.40
C GLU A 28 4.25 7.69 20.80
N SER A 29 5.51 7.60 20.38
CA SER A 29 6.09 6.35 19.91
C SER A 29 5.90 5.26 20.96
N PRO A 30 5.57 4.02 20.55
CA PRO A 30 5.44 2.92 21.48
C PRO A 30 6.71 2.76 22.30
N THR A 31 6.56 2.41 23.58
CA THR A 31 7.68 2.19 24.51
C THR A 31 8.06 0.72 24.63
N SER A 32 7.17 -0.18 24.22
CA SER A 32 7.42 -1.61 24.06
C SER A 32 6.48 -2.22 23.04
N ILE A 33 6.95 -3.31 22.42
CA ILE A 33 6.16 -4.25 21.63
C ILE A 33 6.46 -5.63 22.19
N THR A 34 5.46 -6.29 22.77
CA THR A 34 5.60 -7.61 23.39
C THR A 34 4.70 -8.61 22.67
N LEU A 35 5.25 -9.75 22.25
CA LEU A 35 4.41 -10.80 21.65
C LEU A 35 3.58 -11.49 22.73
N ILE A 36 2.33 -11.76 22.41
CA ILE A 36 1.39 -12.57 23.20
C ILE A 36 0.85 -13.70 22.31
N GLY A 37 0.31 -14.75 22.93
CA GLY A 37 -0.19 -15.97 22.31
C GLY A 37 0.64 -17.20 22.67
N SER A 38 0.34 -18.33 22.03
CA SER A 38 1.02 -19.60 22.32
C SER A 38 2.49 -19.59 21.91
N LEU A 39 2.88 -18.71 20.98
CA LEU A 39 4.29 -18.48 20.67
C LEU A 39 5.03 -17.87 21.87
N ALA A 40 4.45 -16.87 22.54
CA ALA A 40 5.08 -16.22 23.68
C ALA A 40 5.32 -17.21 24.83
N GLU A 41 4.35 -18.10 25.11
CA GLU A 41 4.54 -19.18 26.07
C GLU A 41 5.69 -20.12 25.66
N ALA A 42 5.79 -20.47 24.38
CA ALA A 42 6.89 -21.29 23.86
C ALA A 42 8.26 -20.61 23.95
N LEU A 43 8.31 -19.28 23.94
CA LEU A 43 9.51 -18.46 24.17
C LEU A 43 9.87 -18.34 25.66
N GLY A 44 9.02 -18.83 26.57
CA GLY A 44 9.28 -18.89 28.01
C GLY A 44 8.52 -17.85 28.84
N CYS A 45 7.44 -17.27 28.33
CA CYS A 45 6.56 -16.40 29.11
C CYS A 45 5.68 -17.18 30.09
N ASP A 46 5.23 -16.53 31.18
CA ASP A 46 4.42 -17.14 32.24
C ASP A 46 2.95 -17.43 31.82
N GLY A 47 2.63 -17.25 30.54
CA GLY A 47 1.37 -17.60 29.89
C GLY A 47 1.14 -16.83 28.60
N GLU A 48 0.11 -17.21 27.85
CA GLU A 48 -0.19 -16.64 26.52
C GLU A 48 -0.54 -15.14 26.54
N ASN A 49 -0.95 -14.56 27.68
CA ASN A 49 -1.33 -13.14 27.77
C ASN A 49 -0.35 -12.28 28.57
N ASP A 50 0.89 -12.75 28.75
CA ASP A 50 1.91 -12.02 29.49
C ASP A 50 2.48 -10.83 28.67
N ALA A 51 1.76 -9.71 28.71
CA ALA A 51 2.09 -8.48 27.99
C ALA A 51 3.41 -7.81 28.41
N ALA A 52 3.99 -8.21 29.54
CA ALA A 52 5.25 -7.67 30.05
C ALA A 52 6.41 -8.67 29.95
N CYS A 53 6.22 -9.79 29.25
CA CYS A 53 7.22 -10.84 29.10
C CYS A 53 8.46 -10.35 28.35
N ALA A 54 9.59 -10.25 29.05
CA ALA A 54 10.85 -9.84 28.43
C ALA A 54 11.37 -10.86 27.40
N ALA A 55 11.00 -12.13 27.50
CA ALA A 55 11.46 -13.19 26.58
C ALA A 55 10.82 -13.09 25.19
N SER A 56 9.69 -12.37 25.06
CA SER A 56 8.96 -12.19 23.80
C SER A 56 8.88 -10.73 23.34
N GLN A 57 9.67 -9.84 23.95
CA GLN A 57 9.75 -8.44 23.54
C GLN A 57 10.58 -8.27 22.28
N LEU A 58 10.08 -7.42 21.37
CA LEU A 58 10.86 -6.93 20.25
C LEU A 58 11.77 -5.78 20.73
N LEU A 59 12.89 -5.59 20.03
CA LEU A 59 13.82 -4.50 20.30
C LEU A 59 13.62 -3.39 19.28
N PHE A 60 13.53 -2.15 19.75
CA PHE A 60 13.48 -1.01 18.85
C PHE A 60 14.85 -0.80 18.21
N ASP A 61 14.87 -0.81 16.88
CA ASP A 61 16.01 -0.43 16.09
C ASP A 61 15.89 1.05 15.73
N GLU A 62 16.62 1.90 16.46
CA GLU A 62 16.66 3.34 16.21
C GLU A 62 17.16 3.68 14.81
N THR A 63 17.97 2.80 14.21
CA THR A 63 18.54 3.01 12.89
C THR A 63 17.48 2.84 11.81
N HIS A 64 16.67 1.80 11.95
CA HIS A 64 15.66 1.42 10.97
C HIS A 64 14.22 1.85 11.33
N GLN A 65 14.05 2.47 12.50
CA GLN A 65 12.79 2.99 13.01
C GLN A 65 11.66 1.94 13.05
N LEU A 66 12.01 0.71 13.39
CA LEU A 66 11.10 -0.44 13.53
C LEU A 66 11.48 -1.30 14.72
N TRP A 67 10.60 -2.22 15.11
CA TRP A 67 10.86 -3.18 16.19
C TRP A 67 11.14 -4.55 15.61
N LEU A 68 12.22 -5.21 16.03
CA LEU A 68 12.53 -6.57 15.60
C LEU A 68 13.16 -7.41 16.70
N ALA A 69 13.03 -8.73 16.58
CA ALA A 69 13.81 -9.68 17.35
C ALA A 69 13.93 -11.02 16.60
N GLU A 70 15.00 -11.74 16.90
CA GLU A 70 15.19 -13.12 16.45
C GLU A 70 14.90 -14.09 17.61
N PHE A 71 14.22 -15.18 17.29
CA PHE A 71 13.83 -16.19 18.26
C PHE A 71 14.16 -17.60 17.75
N GLU A 72 14.76 -18.41 18.61
CA GLU A 72 14.87 -19.85 18.40
C GLU A 72 13.54 -20.51 18.79
N VAL A 73 12.78 -20.99 17.80
CA VAL A 73 11.44 -21.54 18.02
C VAL A 73 11.43 -23.03 17.69
N PRO A 74 10.93 -23.90 18.59
CA PRO A 74 10.75 -25.31 18.30
C PRO A 74 9.78 -25.57 17.16
N ALA A 75 9.85 -26.76 16.56
CA ALA A 75 8.83 -27.24 15.62
C ALA A 75 7.46 -27.24 16.29
N GLY A 76 6.44 -26.73 15.62
CA GLY A 76 5.10 -26.59 16.18
C GLY A 76 4.18 -25.71 15.36
N VAL A 77 2.95 -25.59 15.84
CA VAL A 77 1.96 -24.63 15.34
C VAL A 77 1.64 -23.66 16.47
N TYR A 78 1.83 -22.38 16.22
CA TYR A 78 1.65 -21.31 17.18
C TYR A 78 0.67 -20.27 16.64
N ALA A 79 0.01 -19.56 17.55
CA ALA A 79 -0.74 -18.35 17.25
C ALA A 79 -0.14 -17.20 18.06
N TYR A 80 0.03 -16.03 17.45
CA TYR A 80 0.57 -14.87 18.14
C TYR A 80 0.03 -13.55 17.60
N THR A 81 0.05 -12.52 18.43
CA THR A 81 0.00 -11.11 18.03
C THR A 81 0.97 -10.35 18.92
N ALA A 82 1.02 -9.03 18.84
CA ALA A 82 1.77 -8.21 19.78
C ALA A 82 0.87 -7.17 20.44
N VAL A 83 1.32 -6.71 21.60
CA VAL A 83 0.69 -5.64 22.36
C VAL A 83 1.64 -4.48 22.55
N VAL A 84 1.07 -3.28 22.57
CA VAL A 84 1.82 -2.03 22.71
C VAL A 84 1.86 -1.61 24.17
N ASN A 85 3.01 -1.09 24.63
CA ASN A 85 3.17 -0.52 25.98
C ASN A 85 2.79 -1.48 27.12
N ASN A 86 2.97 -2.78 26.89
CA ASN A 86 2.58 -3.84 27.81
C ASN A 86 1.08 -3.84 28.18
N ASP A 87 0.19 -3.34 27.33
CA ASP A 87 -1.28 -3.38 27.54
C ASP A 87 -1.90 -4.61 26.86
N PRO A 88 -2.29 -5.67 27.61
CA PRO A 88 -2.85 -6.89 27.03
C PRO A 88 -4.21 -6.69 26.34
N ASN A 89 -4.87 -5.53 26.52
CA ASN A 89 -6.20 -5.28 25.97
C ASN A 89 -6.16 -4.57 24.61
N GLN A 90 -4.97 -4.31 24.07
CA GLN A 90 -4.77 -3.65 22.79
C GLN A 90 -3.83 -4.48 21.90
N PRO A 91 -4.30 -5.64 21.40
CA PRO A 91 -3.55 -6.39 20.39
C PRO A 91 -3.45 -5.56 19.10
N LEU A 92 -2.30 -5.64 18.44
CA LEU A 92 -2.04 -4.95 17.18
C LEU A 92 -2.90 -5.47 16.02
N SER A 93 -3.27 -6.75 16.06
CA SER A 93 -3.95 -7.44 14.97
C SER A 93 -4.74 -8.65 15.47
N ASP A 94 -5.51 -9.27 14.57
CA ASP A 94 -5.92 -10.65 14.77
C ASP A 94 -4.69 -11.58 14.89
N PRO A 95 -4.80 -12.72 15.59
CA PRO A 95 -3.68 -13.64 15.77
C PRO A 95 -3.17 -14.20 14.43
N ILE A 96 -1.86 -14.07 14.22
CA ILE A 96 -1.09 -14.65 13.12
C ILE A 96 -0.79 -16.12 13.46
N THR A 97 -1.01 -17.01 12.51
CA THR A 97 -0.63 -18.43 12.63
C THR A 97 0.79 -18.63 12.14
N LEU A 98 1.62 -19.29 12.95
CA LEU A 98 3.00 -19.64 12.62
C LEU A 98 3.15 -21.16 12.66
N GLN A 99 3.59 -21.76 11.54
CA GLN A 99 3.83 -23.19 11.45
C GLN A 99 5.30 -23.47 11.14
N LEU A 100 5.95 -24.28 11.98
CA LEU A 100 7.35 -24.66 11.85
C LEU A 100 7.48 -26.19 11.80
N ASP A 101 8.03 -26.72 10.72
CA ASP A 101 8.23 -28.18 10.55
C ASP A 101 9.46 -28.70 11.32
N SER A 102 10.38 -27.79 11.68
CA SER A 102 11.58 -28.08 12.47
C SER A 102 11.92 -26.89 13.36
N ASN A 103 12.74 -27.13 14.38
CA ASN A 103 13.31 -26.05 15.18
C ASN A 103 14.10 -25.11 14.27
N GLN A 104 13.85 -23.81 14.34
CA GLN A 104 14.52 -22.82 13.52
C GLN A 104 14.53 -21.44 14.20
N THR A 105 15.52 -20.63 13.83
CA THR A 105 15.53 -19.21 14.11
C THR A 105 14.52 -18.51 13.19
N ILE A 106 13.65 -17.68 13.76
CA ILE A 106 12.76 -16.80 13.01
C ILE A 106 13.03 -15.35 13.39
N THR A 107 12.78 -14.43 12.46
CA THR A 107 12.74 -13.00 12.76
C THR A 107 11.29 -12.56 12.80
N ILE A 108 10.91 -11.81 13.83
CA ILE A 108 9.61 -11.13 13.91
C ILE A 108 9.87 -9.63 13.94
N TRP A 109 9.10 -8.87 13.16
CA TRP A 109 9.21 -7.43 13.10
C TRP A 109 7.86 -6.72 13.13
N TYR A 110 7.88 -5.48 13.60
CA TYR A 110 6.76 -4.57 13.62
C TYR A 110 7.18 -3.20 13.08
N VAL A 111 6.46 -2.71 12.08
CA VAL A 111 6.67 -1.39 11.45
C VAL A 111 5.64 -0.40 12.02
N PRO A 112 6.02 0.52 12.94
CA PRO A 112 5.07 1.41 13.62
C PRO A 112 4.26 2.32 12.70
N GLN A 113 4.83 2.70 11.56
CA GLN A 113 4.25 3.67 10.63
C GLN A 113 3.02 3.10 9.92
N THR A 114 3.01 1.79 9.65
CA THR A 114 1.93 1.07 8.96
C THR A 114 1.15 0.14 9.88
N GLY A 115 1.68 -0.14 11.07
CA GLY A 115 1.12 -1.14 11.98
C GLY A 115 1.42 -2.58 11.56
N TRP A 116 2.29 -2.80 10.57
CA TRP A 116 2.51 -4.12 10.01
C TRP A 116 3.36 -4.98 10.94
N LEU A 117 2.77 -6.06 11.46
CA LEU A 117 3.41 -7.12 12.24
C LEU A 117 3.57 -8.35 11.34
N ALA A 118 4.79 -8.87 11.22
CA ALA A 118 5.07 -10.02 10.36
C ALA A 118 6.24 -10.87 10.88
N ASP A 119 6.39 -12.06 10.28
CA ASP A 119 7.45 -13.01 10.58
C ASP A 119 8.13 -13.55 9.32
N SER A 120 9.35 -14.03 9.47
CA SER A 120 10.20 -14.49 8.38
C SER A 120 9.80 -15.85 7.79
N VAL A 121 8.71 -16.46 8.26
CA VAL A 121 8.19 -17.75 7.76
C VAL A 121 7.01 -17.52 6.83
N ASN A 122 6.09 -16.65 7.23
CA ASN A 122 4.93 -16.26 6.43
C ASN A 122 5.25 -15.16 5.42
N LYS A 123 6.32 -14.38 5.64
CA LYS A 123 6.69 -13.23 4.82
C LYS A 123 8.17 -13.22 4.48
N ILE A 124 8.49 -12.56 3.37
CA ILE A 124 9.85 -12.27 2.94
C ILE A 124 10.29 -10.96 3.58
N LEU A 125 11.42 -10.96 4.30
CA LEU A 125 12.06 -9.74 4.75
C LEU A 125 12.85 -9.14 3.58
N ALA A 126 12.18 -8.27 2.81
CA ALA A 126 12.75 -7.59 1.65
C ALA A 126 12.87 -6.08 1.88
N ASN A 127 13.91 -5.47 1.32
CA ASN A 127 14.07 -4.02 1.27
C ASN A 127 14.57 -3.57 -0.09
N VAL A 128 14.68 -2.25 -0.28
CA VAL A 128 15.04 -1.64 -1.57
C VAL A 128 16.36 -0.86 -1.51
N PRO A 129 17.52 -1.51 -1.57
CA PRO A 129 18.80 -0.81 -1.66
C PRO A 129 18.93 0.03 -2.92
N GLY A 130 19.50 1.22 -2.78
CA GLY A 130 19.70 2.11 -3.92
C GLY A 130 20.49 3.37 -3.56
N SER A 131 20.72 4.20 -4.56
CA SER A 131 21.48 5.47 -4.47
C SER A 131 20.67 6.63 -3.86
N TYR A 132 19.60 6.31 -3.15
CA TYR A 132 18.64 7.27 -2.56
C TYR A 132 18.44 7.02 -1.06
N GLN A 133 18.99 5.93 -0.53
CA GLN A 133 18.76 5.49 0.84
C GLN A 133 19.32 6.49 1.87
N GLY A 134 20.43 7.16 1.54
CA GLY A 134 20.98 8.24 2.35
C GLY A 134 20.00 9.40 2.55
N GLU A 135 19.14 9.70 1.57
CA GLU A 135 18.10 10.73 1.67
C GLU A 135 16.98 10.34 2.65
N LEU A 136 16.80 9.03 2.87
CA LEU A 136 15.84 8.48 3.83
C LEU A 136 16.44 8.31 5.23
N GLY A 137 17.70 8.72 5.43
CA GLY A 137 18.39 8.61 6.71
C GLY A 137 18.92 7.22 7.02
N CYS A 138 19.09 6.35 6.02
CA CYS A 138 19.85 5.12 6.20
C CYS A 138 21.27 5.44 6.68
N PRO A 139 21.81 4.69 7.65
CA PRO A 139 23.20 4.85 8.04
C PRO A 139 24.15 4.20 7.00
N ASN A 140 25.44 4.46 7.16
CA ASN A 140 26.46 3.63 6.55
C ASN A 140 26.65 2.35 7.39
N THR A 141 26.58 1.20 6.74
CA THR A 141 26.76 -0.12 7.36
C THR A 141 27.95 -0.85 6.75
N MET A 142 28.27 -2.03 7.27
CA MET A 142 29.31 -2.88 6.69
C MET A 142 28.88 -3.51 5.34
N LEU A 143 27.59 -3.40 4.99
CA LEU A 143 27.02 -3.95 3.75
C LEU A 143 26.72 -2.87 2.70
N SER A 144 26.80 -1.59 3.07
CA SER A 144 26.71 -0.47 2.14
C SER A 144 27.84 -0.52 1.11
N THR A 145 27.54 -0.28 -0.17
CA THR A 145 28.58 -0.16 -1.21
C THR A 145 28.99 1.28 -1.49
N ASP A 146 28.15 2.25 -1.11
CA ASP A 146 28.42 3.69 -1.14
C ASP A 146 28.04 4.33 0.22
N GLU A 147 28.40 5.59 0.47
CA GLU A 147 28.11 6.24 1.77
C GLU A 147 26.60 6.33 2.02
N ASN A 148 26.09 5.64 3.05
CA ASN A 148 24.68 5.58 3.44
C ASN A 148 23.71 5.01 2.38
N ASP A 149 24.25 4.55 1.25
CA ASP A 149 23.50 4.06 0.11
C ASP A 149 23.83 2.59 -0.16
N TRP A 150 22.98 1.95 -0.96
CA TRP A 150 23.16 0.55 -1.36
C TRP A 150 23.34 -0.40 -0.16
N SER A 151 22.51 -0.22 0.86
CA SER A 151 22.56 -0.98 2.11
C SER A 151 21.39 -1.98 2.17
N PRO A 152 21.64 -3.28 1.98
CA PRO A 152 20.61 -4.32 2.05
C PRO A 152 20.10 -4.53 3.48
N ASP A 153 20.85 -4.13 4.49
CA ASP A 153 20.43 -4.14 5.89
C ASP A 153 19.68 -2.87 6.33
N CYS A 154 19.54 -1.85 5.48
CA CYS A 154 18.72 -0.67 5.83
C CYS A 154 17.21 -0.94 5.66
N LEU A 155 16.56 -1.29 6.78
CA LEU A 155 15.12 -1.58 6.80
C LEU A 155 14.21 -0.33 6.85
N GLN A 156 14.74 0.89 6.74
CA GLN A 156 13.92 2.09 6.45
C GLN A 156 13.16 1.95 5.12
N THR A 157 13.70 1.13 4.21
CA THR A 157 13.14 0.84 2.88
C THR A 157 12.51 -0.55 2.81
N ILE A 158 12.04 -1.07 3.96
CA ILE A 158 11.38 -2.37 4.02
C ILE A 158 10.13 -2.37 3.12
N LEU A 159 10.03 -3.36 2.25
CA LEU A 159 8.83 -3.61 1.47
C LEU A 159 7.82 -4.41 2.30
N GLN A 160 6.55 -4.10 2.15
CA GLN A 160 5.48 -4.62 2.99
C GLN A 160 4.36 -5.24 2.16
N ASP A 161 3.83 -6.37 2.64
CA ASP A 161 2.70 -7.09 2.03
C ASP A 161 1.67 -7.40 3.14
N PRO A 162 0.87 -6.40 3.57
CA PRO A 162 -0.12 -6.57 4.62
C PRO A 162 -1.41 -7.30 4.17
N ASP A 163 -1.73 -7.32 2.88
CA ASP A 163 -2.94 -7.91 2.30
C ASP A 163 -2.74 -9.34 1.78
N ASN A 164 -1.50 -9.83 1.71
CA ASN A 164 -1.13 -11.21 1.35
C ASN A 164 -1.37 -11.54 -0.12
N ASP A 165 -1.10 -10.61 -1.01
CA ASP A 165 -1.21 -10.80 -2.46
C ASP A 165 0.15 -11.13 -3.13
N ASN A 166 1.24 -11.22 -2.35
CA ASN A 166 2.64 -11.37 -2.78
C ASN A 166 3.22 -10.14 -3.51
N ILE A 167 2.53 -9.00 -3.47
CA ILE A 167 3.04 -7.71 -3.92
C ILE A 167 3.52 -6.92 -2.70
N TYR A 168 4.82 -6.71 -2.66
CA TYR A 168 5.51 -6.05 -1.56
C TYR A 168 5.75 -4.58 -1.93
N GLU A 169 5.29 -3.66 -1.09
CA GLU A 169 5.33 -2.22 -1.39
C GLU A 169 6.09 -1.40 -0.35
N PHE A 170 6.79 -0.36 -0.81
CA PHE A 170 7.37 0.69 0.01
C PHE A 170 7.09 2.05 -0.63
N ARG A 171 6.70 3.04 0.18
CA ARG A 171 6.29 4.38 -0.27
C ARG A 171 7.03 5.45 0.50
N THR A 172 7.46 6.50 -0.19
CA THR A 172 8.13 7.64 0.46
C THR A 172 7.94 8.92 -0.35
N THR A 173 7.96 10.06 0.32
CA THR A 173 8.04 11.39 -0.31
C THR A 173 9.36 12.10 0.02
N ALA A 174 10.32 11.41 0.63
CA ALA A 174 11.55 12.04 1.11
C ALA A 174 12.69 12.03 0.07
N VAL A 175 12.51 11.36 -1.08
CA VAL A 175 13.50 11.36 -2.15
C VAL A 175 13.45 12.69 -2.91
N PRO A 176 14.56 13.45 -2.99
CA PRO A 176 14.63 14.69 -3.77
C PRO A 176 14.48 14.46 -5.28
N ALA A 177 14.29 15.53 -6.05
CA ALA A 177 14.31 15.44 -7.51
C ALA A 177 15.69 14.99 -8.00
N GLY A 178 15.74 13.98 -8.88
CA GLY A 178 17.00 13.42 -9.35
C GLY A 178 16.87 12.13 -10.11
N SER A 179 18.01 11.61 -10.57
CA SER A 179 18.13 10.27 -11.16
C SER A 179 18.74 9.35 -10.14
N TYR A 180 18.11 8.20 -9.94
CA TYR A 180 18.46 7.23 -8.91
C TYR A 180 18.43 5.82 -9.48
N GLU A 181 19.02 4.90 -8.73
CA GLU A 181 19.02 3.48 -9.04
C GLU A 181 18.63 2.67 -7.80
N ALA A 182 17.98 1.53 -8.01
CA ALA A 182 17.52 0.65 -6.95
C ALA A 182 17.60 -0.84 -7.33
N LYS A 183 17.54 -1.70 -6.31
CA LYS A 183 17.38 -3.16 -6.39
C LYS A 183 16.50 -3.63 -5.24
N VAL A 184 16.02 -4.87 -5.34
CA VAL A 184 15.45 -5.58 -4.18
C VAL A 184 16.51 -6.47 -3.57
N ALA A 185 16.67 -6.42 -2.25
CA ALA A 185 17.49 -7.36 -1.50
C ALA A 185 16.63 -8.09 -0.46
N VAL A 186 16.97 -9.35 -0.18
CA VAL A 186 16.25 -10.22 0.73
C VAL A 186 17.14 -10.62 1.90
N ASN A 187 16.55 -10.71 3.09
CA ASN A 187 17.20 -11.13 4.35
C ASN A 187 18.43 -10.29 4.69
N GLN A 188 18.31 -8.97 4.53
CA GLN A 188 19.33 -8.00 4.96
C GLN A 188 20.72 -8.24 4.34
N SER A 189 20.77 -8.80 3.13
CA SER A 189 22.00 -9.28 2.52
C SER A 189 21.97 -9.17 1.00
N TRP A 190 23.15 -9.05 0.40
CA TRP A 190 23.33 -9.15 -1.06
C TRP A 190 23.28 -10.59 -1.59
N ALA A 191 23.20 -11.61 -0.73
CA ALA A 191 23.18 -13.00 -1.14
C ALA A 191 22.01 -13.34 -2.09
N THR A 192 20.84 -12.76 -1.82
CA THR A 192 19.65 -12.89 -2.64
C THR A 192 19.15 -11.49 -2.97
N ASN A 193 19.27 -11.09 -4.22
CA ASN A 193 18.83 -9.79 -4.71
C ASN A 193 18.38 -9.87 -6.16
N TYR A 194 17.49 -8.97 -6.54
CA TYR A 194 16.88 -8.92 -7.86
C TYR A 194 17.00 -7.51 -8.44
N GLY A 195 17.37 -7.46 -9.71
CA GLY A 195 17.55 -6.23 -10.47
C GLY A 195 16.56 -6.11 -11.62
N GLU A 196 16.97 -5.39 -12.66
CA GLU A 196 16.17 -5.16 -13.87
C GLU A 196 15.57 -6.46 -14.43
N GLY A 197 14.27 -6.43 -14.71
CA GLY A 197 13.51 -7.58 -15.22
C GLY A 197 13.39 -8.76 -14.25
N GLY A 198 13.63 -8.55 -12.95
CA GLY A 198 13.57 -9.60 -11.93
C GLY A 198 14.76 -10.57 -11.97
N ALA A 199 15.85 -10.20 -12.66
CA ALA A 199 17.01 -11.06 -12.78
C ALA A 199 17.77 -11.20 -11.43
N PRO A 200 18.07 -12.42 -10.95
CA PRO A 200 18.90 -12.62 -9.78
C PRO A 200 20.29 -12.00 -9.97
N GLY A 201 20.71 -11.10 -9.07
CA GLY A 201 21.96 -10.36 -9.20
C GLY A 201 22.02 -9.46 -10.44
N GLY A 202 20.87 -9.08 -10.99
CA GLY A 202 20.73 -8.34 -12.25
C GLY A 202 21.30 -6.92 -12.23
N ALA A 203 21.07 -6.19 -13.33
CA ALA A 203 21.40 -4.77 -13.42
C ALA A 203 20.56 -3.93 -12.44
N ASN A 204 20.99 -2.72 -12.12
CA ASN A 204 20.22 -1.81 -11.28
C ASN A 204 19.00 -1.27 -12.04
N ILE A 205 17.90 -1.01 -11.33
CA ILE A 205 16.68 -0.41 -11.90
C ILE A 205 16.79 1.10 -11.77
N ALA A 206 16.90 1.80 -12.89
CA ALA A 206 16.96 3.26 -12.91
C ALA A 206 15.56 3.89 -12.80
N PHE A 207 15.45 4.98 -12.05
CA PHE A 207 14.23 5.78 -11.97
C PHE A 207 14.56 7.27 -11.83
N ILE A 208 13.58 8.13 -12.13
CA ILE A 208 13.73 9.59 -12.08
C ILE A 208 12.62 10.15 -11.21
N VAL A 209 13.00 10.85 -10.15
CA VAL A 209 12.07 11.63 -9.33
C VAL A 209 11.95 13.03 -9.96
N PRO A 210 10.76 13.43 -10.42
CA PRO A 210 10.58 14.63 -11.27
C PRO A 210 10.67 15.94 -10.49
N LYS A 211 10.35 15.91 -9.19
CA LYS A 211 10.29 17.06 -8.29
C LYS A 211 10.46 16.62 -6.84
N ASP A 212 10.95 17.52 -6.01
CA ASP A 212 11.07 17.27 -4.57
C ASP A 212 9.69 16.94 -3.98
N ASN A 213 9.67 15.97 -3.07
CA ASN A 213 8.46 15.49 -2.40
C ASN A 213 7.42 14.85 -3.32
N ALA A 214 7.80 14.43 -4.54
CA ALA A 214 7.00 13.46 -5.27
C ALA A 214 6.91 12.16 -4.46
N GLU A 215 5.74 11.53 -4.48
CA GLU A 215 5.59 10.20 -3.90
C GLU A 215 6.30 9.20 -4.83
N VAL A 216 7.20 8.42 -4.24
CA VAL A 216 7.83 7.28 -4.89
C VAL A 216 7.26 6.01 -4.27
N LEU A 217 6.68 5.15 -5.12
CA LEU A 217 6.23 3.81 -4.77
C LEU A 217 7.18 2.79 -5.43
N PHE A 218 7.74 1.92 -4.61
CA PHE A 218 8.40 0.71 -5.03
C PHE A 218 7.42 -0.44 -4.82
N SER A 219 7.09 -1.16 -5.89
CA SER A 219 6.19 -2.32 -5.87
C SER A 219 6.95 -3.52 -6.44
N TRP A 220 7.08 -4.58 -5.65
CA TRP A 220 7.83 -5.77 -6.00
C TRP A 220 6.94 -7.00 -5.94
N ASP A 221 6.82 -7.69 -7.06
CA ASP A 221 6.13 -8.96 -7.16
C ASP A 221 7.09 -10.09 -6.72
N ALA A 222 6.80 -10.71 -5.58
CA ALA A 222 7.63 -11.77 -5.02
C ALA A 222 7.51 -13.11 -5.75
N GLU A 223 6.58 -13.28 -6.70
CA GLU A 223 6.49 -14.44 -7.57
C GLU A 223 7.36 -14.24 -8.81
N THR A 224 7.16 -13.13 -9.54
CA THR A 224 7.92 -12.84 -10.77
C THR A 224 9.29 -12.23 -10.52
N GLN A 225 9.55 -11.79 -9.29
CA GLN A 225 10.75 -11.06 -8.84
C GLN A 225 10.91 -9.66 -9.45
N ILE A 226 9.93 -9.17 -10.20
CA ILE A 226 10.00 -7.88 -10.90
C ILE A 226 9.65 -6.75 -9.92
N MET A 227 10.50 -5.72 -9.86
CA MET A 227 10.19 -4.47 -9.18
C MET A 227 9.82 -3.39 -10.19
N THR A 228 8.69 -2.74 -9.96
CA THR A 228 8.22 -1.55 -10.66
C THR A 228 8.35 -0.34 -9.72
N ILE A 229 8.85 0.77 -10.24
CA ILE A 229 9.03 2.01 -9.47
C ILE A 229 8.16 3.08 -10.12
N PHE A 230 7.24 3.65 -9.34
CA PHE A 230 6.41 4.79 -9.73
C PHE A 230 6.94 6.02 -9.01
N ALA A 231 7.37 7.04 -9.75
CA ALA A 231 8.12 8.17 -9.20
C ALA A 231 7.32 9.48 -9.12
N GLU A 232 6.07 9.49 -9.58
CA GLU A 232 5.10 10.57 -9.36
C GLU A 232 3.83 10.11 -8.62
N GLY A 233 3.87 8.93 -8.00
CA GLY A 233 2.89 8.40 -7.07
C GLY A 233 2.31 7.06 -7.49
N ALA A 234 1.51 6.46 -6.61
CA ALA A 234 0.83 5.21 -6.93
C ALA A 234 -0.03 5.34 -8.21
N PRO A 235 -0.04 4.32 -9.09
CA PRO A 235 -1.10 4.22 -10.07
C PRO A 235 -2.47 4.22 -9.40
N LYS A 236 -3.48 4.69 -10.12
CA LYS A 236 -4.87 4.70 -9.63
C LYS A 236 -5.58 3.43 -10.06
N GLY A 237 -5.79 2.54 -9.09
CA GLY A 237 -6.43 1.24 -9.26
C GLY A 237 -5.47 0.07 -9.14
N ASN A 238 -6.00 -1.14 -9.35
CA ASN A 238 -5.26 -2.39 -9.36
C ASN A 238 -5.87 -3.34 -10.40
N LEU A 239 -5.08 -3.75 -11.40
CA LEU A 239 -5.55 -4.64 -12.48
C LEU A 239 -5.81 -6.09 -12.03
N GLY A 240 -5.24 -6.50 -10.90
CA GLY A 240 -5.46 -7.81 -10.29
C GLY A 240 -6.76 -7.87 -9.47
N GLU A 241 -7.28 -6.72 -9.05
CA GLU A 241 -8.58 -6.63 -8.40
C GLU A 241 -9.73 -6.73 -9.42
N ALA A 242 -10.94 -7.00 -8.93
CA ALA A 242 -12.15 -6.99 -9.74
C ALA A 242 -13.27 -6.20 -9.05
N ALA A 243 -13.12 -4.88 -9.02
CA ALA A 243 -14.07 -3.97 -8.34
C ALA A 243 -15.21 -3.48 -9.25
N ALA A 244 -15.16 -3.75 -10.56
CA ALA A 244 -16.27 -3.53 -11.49
C ALA A 244 -17.01 -4.84 -11.82
N TYR A 245 -18.25 -4.75 -12.29
CA TYR A 245 -19.10 -5.91 -12.59
C TYR A 245 -19.55 -5.90 -14.05
N TRP A 246 -19.57 -7.06 -14.70
CA TRP A 246 -20.11 -7.21 -16.05
C TRP A 246 -21.29 -8.21 -16.06
N PRO A 247 -22.49 -7.79 -15.62
CA PRO A 247 -23.60 -8.71 -15.40
C PRO A 247 -24.38 -9.13 -16.66
N THR A 248 -24.28 -8.39 -17.77
CA THR A 248 -24.89 -8.72 -19.07
C THR A 248 -24.00 -8.23 -20.21
N ALA A 249 -24.18 -8.75 -21.42
CA ALA A 249 -23.36 -8.40 -22.58
C ALA A 249 -23.22 -6.90 -22.84
N ASP A 250 -24.23 -6.12 -22.47
CA ASP A 250 -24.35 -4.69 -22.73
C ASP A 250 -24.20 -3.77 -21.51
N THR A 251 -24.06 -4.33 -20.31
CA THR A 251 -24.04 -3.55 -19.06
C THR A 251 -22.80 -3.86 -18.24
N ILE A 252 -22.03 -2.82 -17.91
CA ILE A 252 -20.98 -2.82 -16.88
C ILE A 252 -21.46 -1.95 -15.71
N LEU A 253 -21.18 -2.37 -14.47
CA LEU A 253 -21.50 -1.63 -13.26
C LEU A 253 -20.25 -1.22 -12.49
N THR A 254 -20.26 -0.02 -11.93
CA THR A 254 -19.17 0.52 -11.10
C THR A 254 -19.71 1.22 -9.84
N PRO A 255 -18.99 1.16 -8.71
CA PRO A 255 -19.31 1.97 -7.52
C PRO A 255 -19.03 3.47 -7.72
N LEU A 256 -18.29 3.85 -8.76
CA LEU A 256 -18.00 5.26 -9.04
C LEU A 256 -19.26 6.01 -9.44
N THR A 257 -19.52 7.13 -8.79
CA THR A 257 -20.62 8.01 -9.15
C THR A 257 -20.29 8.75 -10.46
N PRO A 258 -21.26 8.96 -11.36
CA PRO A 258 -21.05 9.82 -12.51
C PRO A 258 -20.84 11.27 -12.04
N ASP A 259 -19.92 11.97 -12.69
CA ASP A 259 -19.70 13.42 -12.54
C ASP A 259 -19.60 14.06 -13.94
N ASN A 260 -19.81 15.38 -14.02
CA ASN A 260 -19.73 16.14 -15.25
C ASN A 260 -18.32 16.09 -15.85
N GLY A 261 -18.14 15.20 -16.83
CA GLY A 261 -16.91 15.06 -17.59
C GLY A 261 -16.08 13.84 -17.22
N ARG A 262 -16.49 13.05 -16.21
CA ARG A 262 -15.85 11.77 -15.91
C ARG A 262 -15.95 10.84 -17.13
N VAL A 263 -14.84 10.23 -17.51
CA VAL A 263 -14.76 9.33 -18.66
C VAL A 263 -14.64 7.90 -18.15
N PHE A 264 -15.43 6.99 -18.73
CA PHE A 264 -15.41 5.57 -18.42
C PHE A 264 -15.03 4.79 -19.69
N GLU A 265 -14.12 3.83 -19.56
CA GLU A 265 -13.66 3.00 -20.66
C GLU A 265 -13.58 1.52 -20.26
N LEU A 266 -13.84 0.64 -21.22
CA LEU A 266 -13.42 -0.76 -21.17
C LEU A 266 -12.15 -0.90 -22.03
N ILE A 267 -11.08 -1.38 -21.43
CA ILE A 267 -9.77 -1.57 -22.08
C ILE A 267 -9.50 -3.07 -22.20
N VAL A 268 -9.16 -3.53 -23.39
CA VAL A 268 -9.06 -4.96 -23.71
C VAL A 268 -7.71 -5.30 -24.34
N SER A 269 -7.08 -6.38 -23.86
CA SER A 269 -5.91 -7.03 -24.48
C SER A 269 -6.18 -8.53 -24.58
N LEU A 270 -6.00 -9.12 -25.76
CA LEU A 270 -6.23 -10.55 -25.97
C LEU A 270 -5.05 -11.42 -25.57
N ASP A 271 -3.88 -10.80 -25.38
CA ASP A 271 -2.63 -11.41 -24.94
C ASP A 271 -2.27 -11.07 -23.49
N ALA A 272 -3.19 -10.41 -22.76
CA ALA A 272 -3.04 -10.01 -21.36
C ALA A 272 -1.81 -9.15 -21.08
N SER A 273 -1.56 -8.18 -21.96
CA SER A 273 -0.41 -7.29 -21.93
C SER A 273 -0.72 -5.88 -21.42
N LEU A 274 -1.85 -5.66 -20.73
CA LEU A 274 -2.14 -4.33 -20.17
C LEU A 274 -1.23 -4.06 -18.99
N GLU A 275 -0.71 -2.84 -18.94
CA GLU A 275 0.12 -2.34 -17.85
C GLU A 275 -0.59 -1.15 -17.22
N LEU A 276 -0.50 -1.02 -15.90
CA LEU A 276 -1.03 0.13 -15.18
C LEU A 276 0.11 1.05 -14.78
N THR A 277 0.03 2.30 -15.21
CA THR A 277 0.98 3.36 -14.87
C THR A 277 0.30 4.48 -14.09
N GLU A 278 1.10 5.45 -13.69
CA GLU A 278 0.67 6.67 -13.01
C GLU A 278 -0.33 7.48 -13.86
N ASP A 279 -0.18 7.40 -15.19
CA ASP A 279 -1.04 8.04 -16.21
C ASP A 279 -2.25 7.16 -16.61
N GLY A 280 -2.44 6.02 -15.94
CA GLY A 280 -3.52 5.07 -16.19
C GLY A 280 -3.07 3.83 -16.99
N VAL A 281 -4.03 3.13 -17.59
CA VAL A 281 -3.75 1.87 -18.30
C VAL A 281 -3.06 2.15 -19.63
N VAL A 282 -1.99 1.43 -19.93
CA VAL A 282 -1.25 1.47 -21.20
C VAL A 282 -1.49 0.17 -21.98
N GLY A 283 -1.58 0.30 -23.31
CA GLY A 283 -1.84 -0.81 -24.23
C GLY A 283 -3.34 -1.06 -24.48
N GLY A 284 -3.61 -2.14 -25.22
CA GLY A 284 -4.96 -2.61 -25.50
C GLY A 284 -5.81 -1.74 -26.44
N MET A 285 -7.03 -2.21 -26.66
CA MET A 285 -8.09 -1.50 -27.39
C MET A 285 -9.08 -0.90 -26.40
N ARG A 286 -9.52 0.34 -26.65
CA ARG A 286 -10.41 1.09 -25.76
C ARG A 286 -11.81 1.18 -26.34
N TYR A 287 -12.80 0.95 -25.47
CA TYR A 287 -14.21 1.12 -25.76
C TYR A 287 -14.80 2.13 -24.79
N PRO A 288 -15.25 3.31 -25.27
CA PRO A 288 -15.88 4.29 -24.39
C PRO A 288 -17.21 3.75 -23.88
N LEU A 289 -17.42 3.83 -22.57
CA LEU A 289 -18.65 3.42 -21.91
C LEU A 289 -19.52 4.65 -21.64
N THR A 290 -20.83 4.49 -21.82
CA THR A 290 -21.80 5.58 -21.62
C THR A 290 -22.64 5.32 -20.38
N VAL A 291 -22.81 6.32 -19.52
CA VAL A 291 -23.71 6.20 -18.35
C VAL A 291 -25.14 5.95 -18.82
N ASP A 292 -25.75 4.88 -18.33
CA ASP A 292 -27.17 4.60 -18.53
C ASP A 292 -28.00 5.41 -17.53
N PRO A 293 -28.80 6.40 -17.98
CA PRO A 293 -29.61 7.21 -17.09
C PRO A 293 -30.76 6.44 -16.42
N GLU A 294 -31.14 5.26 -16.94
CA GLU A 294 -32.15 4.39 -16.32
C GLU A 294 -31.59 3.62 -15.11
N GLY A 295 -30.26 3.60 -14.96
CA GLY A 295 -29.56 2.91 -13.88
C GLY A 295 -29.48 1.40 -14.10
N VAL A 296 -29.30 0.65 -13.01
CA VAL A 296 -29.11 -0.81 -13.10
C VAL A 296 -30.38 -1.50 -13.62
N PRO A 297 -30.31 -2.30 -14.70
CA PRO A 297 -31.48 -2.97 -15.26
C PRO A 297 -32.19 -3.88 -14.25
N ALA A 298 -33.53 -3.91 -14.27
CA ALA A 298 -34.31 -4.75 -13.36
C ALA A 298 -33.96 -6.24 -13.47
N SER A 299 -33.67 -6.73 -14.68
CA SER A 299 -33.25 -8.11 -14.94
C SER A 299 -31.91 -8.47 -14.28
N VAL A 300 -31.02 -7.48 -14.11
CA VAL A 300 -29.75 -7.62 -13.38
C VAL A 300 -30.06 -7.69 -11.89
N LEU A 301 -30.89 -6.79 -11.36
CA LEU A 301 -31.25 -6.74 -9.94
C LEU A 301 -32.04 -7.97 -9.48
N ASP A 302 -32.86 -8.57 -10.35
CA ASP A 302 -33.56 -9.83 -10.06
C ASP A 302 -32.59 -10.98 -9.76
N LYS A 303 -31.41 -10.98 -10.41
CA LYS A 303 -30.35 -11.98 -10.20
C LYS A 303 -29.34 -11.55 -9.14
N PHE A 304 -29.01 -10.27 -9.09
CA PHE A 304 -27.96 -9.69 -8.27
C PHE A 304 -28.49 -8.47 -7.48
N PRO A 305 -29.35 -8.67 -6.47
CA PRO A 305 -29.97 -7.55 -5.75
C PRO A 305 -28.98 -6.63 -5.02
N HIS A 306 -27.81 -7.16 -4.66
CA HIS A 306 -26.75 -6.42 -3.98
C HIS A 306 -26.05 -5.38 -4.87
N LEU A 307 -26.25 -5.43 -6.19
CA LEU A 307 -25.70 -4.45 -7.14
C LEU A 307 -26.60 -3.21 -7.30
N ALA A 308 -27.68 -3.12 -6.52
CA ALA A 308 -28.56 -1.95 -6.52
C ALA A 308 -27.79 -0.68 -6.12
N GLY A 309 -28.03 0.41 -6.85
CA GLY A 309 -27.43 1.73 -6.57
C GLY A 309 -26.06 1.97 -7.19
N LEU A 310 -25.48 0.97 -7.87
CA LEU A 310 -24.28 1.16 -8.70
C LEU A 310 -24.60 1.98 -9.95
N THR A 311 -23.57 2.60 -10.51
CA THR A 311 -23.66 3.29 -11.81
C THR A 311 -23.66 2.25 -12.93
N ALA A 312 -24.68 2.27 -13.78
CA ALA A 312 -24.76 1.42 -14.95
C ALA A 312 -24.13 2.11 -16.15
N LEU A 313 -23.34 1.35 -16.91
CA LEU A 313 -22.60 1.80 -18.07
C LEU A 313 -22.90 0.88 -19.26
N SER A 314 -23.30 1.48 -20.38
CA SER A 314 -23.58 0.76 -21.62
C SER A 314 -22.34 0.65 -22.51
N LEU A 315 -22.18 -0.52 -23.12
CA LEU A 315 -21.15 -0.75 -24.13
C LEU A 315 -21.56 -0.22 -25.51
N PRO A 316 -20.59 0.26 -26.34
CA PRO A 316 -20.86 0.64 -27.72
C PRO A 316 -21.06 -0.61 -28.60
N SER A 317 -21.78 -0.46 -29.72
CA SER A 317 -22.20 -1.59 -30.55
C SER A 317 -21.06 -2.43 -31.12
N ASP A 318 -19.92 -1.83 -31.42
CA ASP A 318 -18.71 -2.50 -31.89
C ASP A 318 -18.04 -3.34 -30.79
N ALA A 319 -18.15 -2.94 -29.52
CA ALA A 319 -17.77 -3.78 -28.39
C ALA A 319 -18.75 -4.95 -28.19
N LEU A 320 -20.06 -4.70 -28.32
CA LEU A 320 -21.11 -5.73 -28.17
C LEU A 320 -20.91 -6.90 -29.13
N GLU A 321 -20.56 -6.63 -30.39
CA GLU A 321 -20.30 -7.67 -31.39
C GLU A 321 -19.08 -8.53 -31.04
N ARG A 322 -18.18 -8.04 -30.19
CA ARG A 322 -16.92 -8.69 -29.82
C ARG A 322 -16.90 -9.26 -28.41
N VAL A 323 -17.98 -9.15 -27.63
CA VAL A 323 -18.03 -9.69 -26.25
C VAL A 323 -17.50 -11.12 -26.14
N PRO A 324 -17.87 -12.09 -27.01
CA PRO A 324 -17.33 -13.46 -26.92
C PRO A 324 -15.81 -13.57 -27.11
N GLU A 325 -15.20 -12.60 -27.79
CA GLU A 325 -13.75 -12.51 -27.99
C GLU A 325 -13.09 -11.79 -26.81
N ILE A 326 -13.68 -10.68 -26.35
CA ILE A 326 -13.19 -9.88 -25.22
C ILE A 326 -13.09 -10.75 -23.95
N LEU A 327 -14.10 -11.58 -23.67
CA LEU A 327 -14.15 -12.46 -22.50
C LEU A 327 -13.09 -13.59 -22.51
N ARG A 328 -12.29 -13.71 -23.58
CA ARG A 328 -11.15 -14.64 -23.66
C ARG A 328 -9.81 -13.98 -23.41
N GLY A 329 -9.78 -12.65 -23.28
CA GLY A 329 -8.61 -11.86 -22.98
C GLY A 329 -8.69 -11.21 -21.60
N GLN A 330 -7.79 -10.26 -21.38
CA GLN A 330 -7.82 -9.34 -20.25
C GLN A 330 -8.75 -8.18 -20.58
N ALA A 331 -9.66 -7.88 -19.66
CA ALA A 331 -10.62 -6.79 -19.76
C ALA A 331 -10.57 -5.98 -18.47
N ILE A 332 -10.35 -4.66 -18.60
CA ILE A 332 -10.17 -3.73 -17.50
C ILE A 332 -11.19 -2.60 -17.64
N PHE A 333 -11.89 -2.31 -16.55
CA PHE A 333 -12.66 -1.08 -16.40
C PHE A 333 -11.71 0.04 -15.99
N SER A 334 -11.78 1.18 -16.67
CA SER A 334 -10.97 2.37 -16.38
C SER A 334 -11.86 3.60 -16.23
N ALA A 335 -11.50 4.51 -15.32
CA ALA A 335 -12.14 5.80 -15.16
C ALA A 335 -11.12 6.93 -15.01
N THR A 336 -11.41 8.09 -15.59
CA THR A 336 -10.63 9.33 -15.41
C THR A 336 -11.52 10.51 -15.08
N GLU A 337 -10.98 11.51 -14.40
CA GLU A 337 -11.61 12.82 -14.29
C GLU A 337 -11.72 13.51 -15.67
N ALA A 338 -12.46 14.62 -15.70
CA ALA A 338 -12.70 15.41 -16.91
C ALA A 338 -11.44 16.00 -17.54
N ASP A 339 -10.37 16.18 -16.75
CA ASP A 339 -9.07 16.66 -17.22
C ASP A 339 -8.13 15.51 -17.65
N GLY A 340 -8.59 14.26 -17.58
CA GLY A 340 -7.82 13.07 -17.93
C GLY A 340 -7.05 12.46 -16.75
N THR A 341 -7.10 13.04 -15.55
CA THR A 341 -6.46 12.46 -14.37
C THR A 341 -7.03 11.06 -14.07
N PRO A 342 -6.20 10.00 -13.97
CA PRO A 342 -6.69 8.67 -13.64
C PRO A 342 -7.41 8.62 -12.29
N LEU A 343 -8.46 7.81 -12.19
CA LEU A 343 -9.21 7.58 -10.96
C LEU A 343 -9.23 6.14 -10.52
N GLU A 344 -9.39 5.23 -11.47
CA GLU A 344 -9.57 3.81 -11.21
C GLU A 344 -9.19 3.01 -12.46
N ALA A 345 -8.62 1.84 -12.23
CA ALA A 345 -8.36 0.81 -13.23
C ALA A 345 -8.41 -0.55 -12.55
N THR A 346 -9.42 -1.35 -12.87
CA THR A 346 -9.67 -2.62 -12.18
C THR A 346 -10.24 -3.66 -13.13
N GLY A 347 -10.05 -4.94 -12.83
CA GLY A 347 -10.70 -6.03 -13.53
C GLY A 347 -12.22 -6.02 -13.36
N LEU A 348 -12.89 -6.88 -14.12
CA LEU A 348 -14.34 -7.05 -14.06
C LEU A 348 -14.72 -8.42 -13.52
N GLN A 349 -15.73 -8.46 -12.66
CA GLN A 349 -16.41 -9.69 -12.28
C GLN A 349 -17.37 -10.10 -13.41
N LEU A 350 -17.05 -11.22 -14.07
CA LEU A 350 -17.75 -11.74 -15.23
C LEU A 350 -18.91 -12.77 -14.99
N PRO A 351 -19.36 -13.16 -13.78
CA PRO A 351 -20.33 -14.26 -13.64
C PRO A 351 -21.67 -14.11 -14.38
N GLY A 352 -22.04 -12.91 -14.81
CA GLY A 352 -23.32 -12.64 -15.48
C GLY A 352 -23.29 -12.64 -17.00
N VAL A 353 -22.12 -12.51 -17.64
CA VAL A 353 -21.97 -12.23 -19.08
C VAL A 353 -21.49 -13.42 -19.91
#